data_AF-A0A3L6PQF6-F1
#
_entry.id   AF-A0A3L6PQF6-F1
#
_cell.length_a   1.000
_cell.length_b   1.000
_cell.length_c   1.000
_cell.angle_alpha   90.00
_cell.angle_beta   90.00
_cell.angle_gamma   90.00
#
_symmetry.space_group_name_H-M   'P 1'
#
loop_
_entity.id
_entity.type
_entity.pdbx_description
1 polymer ?
#
loop_
_entity_poly.entity_id
_entity_poly.type
_entity_poly.pdbx_seq_one_letter_code
_entity_poly.pdbx_strand_id
1 'polypeptide(L)'
;MGGKCPHRKVKKRRLSHKTARRGKFLLKADDAVYEELVKLADQGKDAEAKELPVDEDLPGMGQFYCLHCEYDLPPSADLLRYFASENVKDEHYRSKRHKKRVKVMSGPAPHTQLDAELAAGMGMPDNGLKLMSM
;
A
#
# COMPACT_ATOMS: atom_id res chain seq x y z
N MET A 1 -20.54 -43.63 -7.15
CA MET A 1 -19.25 -43.77 -7.85
C MET A 1 -19.01 -42.52 -8.70
N GLY A 2 -18.31 -41.51 -8.17
CA GLY A 2 -17.95 -40.30 -8.91
C GLY A 2 -16.56 -39.88 -8.48
N GLY A 3 -15.57 -40.16 -9.32
CA GLY A 3 -14.15 -40.16 -8.97
C GLY A 3 -13.63 -38.82 -8.46
N LYS A 4 -12.82 -38.88 -7.41
CA LYS A 4 -11.94 -37.77 -7.00
C LYS A 4 -10.91 -37.60 -8.11
N CYS A 5 -10.99 -36.51 -8.88
CA CYS A 5 -9.93 -36.17 -9.85
C CYS A 5 -8.62 -35.97 -9.09
N PRO A 6 -7.62 -36.84 -9.25
CA PRO A 6 -6.33 -36.63 -8.65
C PRO A 6 -5.64 -35.49 -9.43
N HIS A 7 -5.13 -34.51 -8.70
CA HIS A 7 -4.10 -33.60 -9.20
C HIS A 7 -4.40 -32.56 -10.30
N ARG A 8 -5.63 -32.03 -10.42
CA ARG A 8 -5.79 -30.76 -11.17
C ARG A 8 -5.21 -29.61 -10.35
N LYS A 9 -3.94 -29.26 -10.58
CA LYS A 9 -3.35 -27.99 -10.10
C LYS A 9 -4.05 -26.83 -10.82
N VAL A 10 -5.17 -26.38 -10.28
CA VAL A 10 -5.84 -25.17 -10.76
C VAL A 10 -4.96 -23.98 -10.38
N LYS A 11 -4.25 -23.40 -11.37
CA LYS A 11 -3.34 -22.25 -11.23
C LYS A 11 -3.96 -21.00 -10.56
N LYS A 12 -5.29 -20.97 -10.43
CA LYS A 12 -6.04 -19.91 -9.77
C LYS A 12 -7.12 -20.52 -8.89
N ARG A 13 -6.76 -21.12 -7.75
CA ARG A 13 -7.71 -21.17 -6.64
C ARG A 13 -8.01 -19.72 -6.28
N ARG A 14 -9.14 -19.17 -6.74
CA ARG A 14 -9.72 -17.95 -6.15
C ARG A 14 -9.76 -18.26 -4.66
N LEU A 15 -9.05 -17.46 -3.85
CA LEU A 15 -8.88 -17.64 -2.40
C LEU A 15 -10.15 -18.30 -1.80
N SER A 16 -10.10 -19.61 -1.57
CA SER A 16 -11.30 -20.42 -1.34
C SER A 16 -11.96 -20.06 -0.02
N HIS A 17 -11.17 -19.57 0.92
CA HIS A 17 -11.58 -19.21 2.26
C HIS A 17 -11.77 -17.70 2.41
N LYS A 18 -12.87 -17.29 3.05
CA LYS A 18 -13.21 -15.88 3.31
C LYS A 18 -12.08 -15.15 4.06
N THR A 19 -11.37 -15.85 4.94
CA THR A 19 -10.23 -15.35 5.71
C THR A 19 -9.10 -14.83 4.82
N ALA A 20 -8.71 -15.58 3.79
CA ALA A 20 -7.64 -15.19 2.89
C ALA A 20 -8.03 -14.04 1.93
N ARG A 21 -9.33 -13.84 1.68
CA ARG A 21 -9.84 -12.64 0.98
C ARG A 21 -9.83 -11.42 1.90
N ARG A 22 -10.23 -11.57 3.16
CA ARG A 22 -10.21 -10.50 4.18
C ARG A 22 -8.81 -9.94 4.37
N GLY A 23 -7.79 -10.80 4.32
CA GLY A 23 -6.39 -10.38 4.38
C GLY A 23 -5.99 -9.35 3.31
N LYS A 24 -6.70 -9.23 2.18
CA LYS A 24 -6.44 -8.17 1.19
C LYS A 24 -7.06 -6.82 1.54
N PHE A 25 -8.17 -6.83 2.26
CA PHE A 25 -8.92 -5.62 2.62
C PHE A 25 -8.41 -4.98 3.92
N LEU A 26 -7.73 -5.76 4.77
CA LEU A 26 -7.12 -5.26 5.99
C LEU A 26 -5.74 -4.63 5.77
N LEU A 27 -5.19 -4.83 4.58
CA LEU A 27 -4.03 -4.09 4.14
C LEU A 27 -4.46 -2.65 3.91
N LYS A 28 -3.59 -1.72 4.31
CA LYS A 28 -3.69 -0.34 3.89
C LYS A 28 -3.82 -0.36 2.33
N ALA A 29 -4.52 0.60 1.72
CA ALA A 29 -4.67 0.66 0.27
C ALA A 29 -3.66 1.64 -0.34
N ASP A 30 -3.33 1.48 -1.64
CA ASP A 30 -2.28 2.22 -2.36
C ASP A 30 -2.44 3.76 -2.29
N ASP A 31 -3.68 4.23 -2.26
CA ASP A 31 -4.06 5.63 -2.03
C ASP A 31 -3.50 6.19 -0.72
N ALA A 32 -3.62 5.46 0.38
CA ALA A 32 -3.19 5.93 1.69
C ALA A 32 -1.66 6.16 1.80
N VAL A 33 -0.80 5.29 1.24
CA VAL A 33 0.66 5.55 1.22
C VAL A 33 1.03 6.58 0.17
N TYR A 34 0.27 6.69 -0.93
CA TYR A 34 0.52 7.76 -1.88
C TYR A 34 0.32 9.13 -1.21
N GLU A 35 -0.78 9.30 -0.46
CA GLU A 35 -1.00 10.51 0.32
C GLU A 35 0.11 10.78 1.34
N GLU A 36 0.60 9.76 2.03
CA GLU A 36 1.70 9.91 2.99
C GLU A 36 3.00 10.32 2.29
N LEU A 37 3.31 9.74 1.12
CA LEU A 37 4.46 10.12 0.32
C LEU A 37 4.36 11.56 -0.19
N VAL A 38 3.18 11.99 -0.63
CA VAL A 38 2.92 13.38 -1.04
C VAL A 38 3.11 14.33 0.13
N LYS A 39 2.51 14.03 1.30
CA LYS A 39 2.67 14.84 2.52
C LYS A 39 4.14 14.96 2.95
N LEU A 40 4.93 13.90 2.79
CA LEU A 40 6.37 13.91 3.08
C LEU A 40 7.15 14.78 2.08
N ALA A 41 6.84 14.66 0.79
CA ALA A 41 7.43 15.49 -0.26
C ALA A 41 7.12 16.98 -0.05
N ASP A 42 5.88 17.32 0.29
CA ASP A 42 5.46 18.69 0.59
C ASP A 42 6.20 19.27 1.81
N GLN A 43 6.51 18.42 2.79
CA GLN A 43 7.28 18.80 3.98
C GLN A 43 8.79 18.90 3.73
N GLY A 44 9.25 18.59 2.51
CA GLY A 44 10.68 18.55 2.16
C GLY A 44 11.47 17.53 2.98
N LYS A 45 10.79 16.53 3.56
CA LYS A 45 11.42 15.46 4.34
C LYS A 45 11.53 14.24 3.47
N ASP A 46 12.75 13.76 3.29
CA ASP A 46 12.96 12.46 2.67
C ASP A 46 12.22 11.39 3.48
N ALA A 47 11.56 10.48 2.76
CA ALA A 47 10.85 9.32 3.32
C ALA A 47 11.74 8.46 4.25
N GLU A 48 13.06 8.66 4.20
CA GLU A 48 14.10 7.95 4.92
C GLU A 48 14.58 8.66 6.19
N ALA A 49 14.22 9.94 6.39
CA ALA A 49 14.83 10.82 7.39
C ALA A 49 14.03 11.01 8.70
N LYS A 50 12.92 10.28 8.89
CA LYS A 50 12.21 10.31 10.17
C LYS A 50 12.84 9.27 11.09
N GLU A 51 13.64 9.73 12.05
CA GLU A 51 14.00 8.94 13.23
C GLU A 51 12.69 8.57 13.95
N LEU A 52 12.30 7.30 13.84
CA LEU A 52 11.14 6.76 14.53
C LEU A 52 11.52 6.50 16.00
N PRO A 53 10.57 6.67 16.93
CA PRO A 53 10.81 6.30 18.32
C PRO A 53 11.18 4.82 18.40
N VAL A 54 12.12 4.52 19.30
CA VAL A 54 12.56 3.15 19.58
C VAL A 54 11.41 2.39 20.20
N ASP A 55 10.94 1.36 19.51
CA ASP A 55 9.82 0.51 19.95
C ASP A 55 10.31 -0.93 20.12
N GLU A 56 10.27 -1.43 21.35
CA GLU A 56 10.78 -2.76 21.72
C GLU A 56 9.94 -3.91 21.15
N ASP A 57 8.66 -3.65 20.84
CA ASP A 57 7.74 -4.65 20.30
C ASP A 57 7.95 -4.87 18.79
N LEU A 58 8.67 -3.96 18.13
CA LEU A 58 8.95 -4.01 16.69
C LEU A 58 10.36 -4.55 16.39
N PRO A 59 10.51 -5.36 15.32
CA PRO A 59 11.83 -5.85 14.93
C PRO A 59 12.75 -4.69 14.54
N GLY A 60 14.04 -4.80 14.91
CA GLY A 60 15.00 -3.70 14.73
C GLY A 60 14.64 -2.44 15.51
N MET A 61 13.87 -2.61 16.60
CA MET A 61 13.37 -1.54 17.46
C MET A 61 12.60 -0.44 16.72
N GLY A 62 11.91 -0.80 15.64
CA GLY A 62 11.18 0.15 14.80
C GLY A 62 12.04 1.05 13.90
N GLN A 63 13.37 0.90 13.91
CA GLN A 63 14.26 1.84 13.21
C GLN A 63 14.38 1.57 11.71
N PHE A 64 14.44 0.30 11.31
CA PHE A 64 14.64 -0.07 9.91
C PHE A 64 13.30 -0.24 9.20
N TYR A 65 12.68 0.87 8.83
CA TYR A 65 11.37 0.87 8.17
C TYR A 65 11.46 1.24 6.69
N CYS A 66 10.48 0.82 5.89
CA CYS A 66 10.31 1.32 4.53
C CYS A 66 8.83 1.68 4.33
N LEU A 67 8.52 2.76 3.61
CA LEU A 67 7.13 3.23 3.43
C LEU A 67 6.38 2.54 2.28
N HIS A 68 7.04 2.30 1.14
CA HIS A 68 6.39 1.92 -0.13
C HIS A 68 5.52 0.64 -0.18
N CYS A 69 5.91 -0.40 0.52
CA CYS A 69 5.34 -1.76 0.63
C CYS A 69 4.74 -2.10 2.03
N GLU A 70 4.20 -1.15 2.82
CA GLU A 70 3.60 -1.34 4.17
C GLU A 70 2.42 -2.34 4.18
N TYR A 71 2.14 -2.93 3.03
CA TYR A 71 0.90 -3.52 2.60
C TYR A 71 0.96 -5.04 2.41
N ASP A 72 2.00 -5.74 2.87
CA ASP A 72 2.22 -7.13 2.46
C ASP A 72 1.91 -8.19 3.55
N LEU A 73 1.18 -7.89 4.64
CA LEU A 73 0.85 -8.90 5.67
C LEU A 73 -0.60 -8.99 6.22
N PRO A 74 -1.07 -10.22 6.54
CA PRO A 74 -2.31 -10.44 7.27
C PRO A 74 -2.25 -9.87 8.70
N PRO A 75 -3.43 -9.58 9.30
CA PRO A 75 -3.62 -8.89 10.58
C PRO A 75 -3.13 -9.64 11.83
N SER A 76 -2.33 -10.69 11.68
CA SER A 76 -1.78 -11.50 12.78
C SER A 76 -0.26 -11.63 12.73
N ALA A 77 0.39 -10.81 11.91
CA ALA A 77 1.83 -10.78 11.78
C ALA A 77 2.26 -9.32 11.73
N ASP A 78 2.56 -8.76 12.90
CA ASP A 78 3.00 -7.37 13.07
C ASP A 78 4.45 -7.14 12.57
N LEU A 79 4.89 -7.84 11.52
CA LEU A 79 6.32 -8.14 11.36
C LEU A 79 6.90 -8.10 9.93
N LEU A 80 6.28 -7.48 8.93
CA LEU A 80 6.96 -7.25 7.64
C LEU A 80 6.81 -5.82 7.16
N ARG A 81 7.56 -4.95 7.81
CA ARG A 81 8.21 -3.83 7.13
C ARG A 81 9.28 -3.15 7.97
N TYR A 82 9.23 -3.37 9.26
CA TYR A 82 10.37 -3.22 10.14
C TYR A 82 11.32 -4.38 9.88
N PHE A 83 12.56 -4.05 9.55
CA PHE A 83 13.63 -5.02 9.32
C PHE A 83 14.42 -5.19 10.60
N ALA A 84 14.99 -6.37 10.81
CA ALA A 84 15.82 -6.63 11.98
C ALA A 84 17.15 -5.83 11.94
N SER A 85 17.64 -5.50 10.75
CA SER A 85 18.90 -4.78 10.56
C SER A 85 18.90 -3.97 9.26
N GLU A 86 19.85 -3.02 9.17
CA GLU A 86 20.07 -2.19 7.99
C GLU A 86 20.39 -3.00 6.73
N ASN A 87 21.23 -4.04 6.85
CA ASN A 87 21.58 -4.92 5.72
C ASN A 87 20.33 -5.56 5.07
N VAL A 88 19.35 -5.97 5.88
CA VAL A 88 18.11 -6.57 5.37
C VAL A 88 17.22 -5.52 4.69
N LYS A 89 17.21 -4.28 5.19
CA LYS A 89 16.54 -3.14 4.56
C LYS A 89 17.15 -2.84 3.18
N ASP A 90 18.48 -2.89 3.05
CA ASP A 90 19.18 -2.69 1.78
C ASP A 90 18.91 -3.80 0.76
N GLU A 91 18.89 -5.05 1.23
CA GLU A 91 18.48 -6.18 0.39
C GLU A 91 17.02 -6.05 -0.07
N HIS A 92 16.13 -5.56 0.79
CA HIS A 92 14.75 -5.26 0.43
C HIS A 92 14.66 -4.25 -0.72
N TYR A 93 15.42 -3.15 -0.66
CA TYR A 93 15.46 -2.14 -1.72
C TYR A 93 15.92 -2.70 -3.08
N ARG A 94 16.83 -3.68 -3.06
CA ARG A 94 17.31 -4.35 -4.28
C ARG A 94 16.28 -5.32 -4.87
N SER A 95 15.33 -5.77 -4.08
CA SER A 95 14.33 -6.77 -4.47
C SER A 95 13.41 -6.29 -5.60
N LYS A 96 12.98 -7.22 -6.46
CA LYS A 96 12.05 -6.92 -7.58
C LYS A 96 10.69 -6.42 -7.09
N ARG A 97 10.24 -6.90 -5.93
CA ARG A 97 8.96 -6.50 -5.33
C ARG A 97 8.98 -5.02 -4.98
N HIS A 98 10.02 -4.59 -4.26
CA HIS A 98 10.20 -3.20 -3.89
C HIS A 98 10.25 -2.29 -5.12
N LYS A 99 11.12 -2.60 -6.09
CA LYS A 99 11.28 -1.82 -7.33
C LYS A 99 9.97 -1.69 -8.11
N LYS A 100 9.17 -2.77 -8.17
CA LYS A 100 7.86 -2.73 -8.81
C LYS A 100 6.90 -1.80 -8.06
N ARG A 101 6.93 -1.81 -6.73
CA ARG A 101 6.07 -0.97 -5.90
C ARG A 101 6.43 0.51 -6.04
N VAL A 102 7.71 0.86 -5.97
CA VAL A 102 8.18 2.23 -6.21
C VAL A 102 7.70 2.72 -7.58
N LYS A 103 7.86 1.91 -8.63
CA LYS A 103 7.37 2.29 -9.97
C LYS A 103 5.87 2.55 -10.05
N VAL A 104 5.06 1.84 -9.26
CA VAL A 104 3.61 2.09 -9.16
C VAL A 104 3.34 3.40 -8.42
N MET A 105 4.02 3.63 -7.29
CA MET A 105 3.82 4.83 -6.47
C MET A 105 4.36 6.11 -7.12
N SER A 106 5.40 6.00 -7.96
CA SER A 106 5.91 7.11 -8.79
C SER A 106 5.09 7.33 -10.07
N GLY A 107 4.04 6.52 -10.30
CA GLY A 107 3.16 6.64 -11.45
C GLY A 107 2.11 7.75 -11.28
N PRO A 108 1.04 7.74 -12.10
CA PRO A 108 -0.10 8.63 -11.88
C PRO A 108 -0.72 8.40 -10.50
N ALA A 109 -1.39 9.44 -9.98
CA ALA A 109 -2.09 9.34 -8.71
C ALA A 109 -3.03 8.10 -8.69
N PRO A 110 -3.08 7.37 -7.57
CA PRO A 110 -3.97 6.23 -7.44
C PRO A 110 -5.43 6.68 -7.53
N HIS A 111 -6.28 5.78 -8.02
CA HIS A 111 -7.69 6.04 -8.23
C HIS A 111 -8.39 6.35 -6.90
N THR A 112 -9.06 7.49 -6.82
CA THR A 112 -9.83 7.94 -5.67
C THR A 112 -11.33 7.78 -5.87
N GLN A 113 -12.10 7.90 -4.80
CA GLN A 113 -13.56 7.88 -4.88
C GLN A 113 -14.11 9.00 -5.78
N LEU A 114 -13.47 10.18 -5.77
CA LEU A 114 -13.84 11.32 -6.61
C LEU A 114 -13.70 10.99 -8.10
N ASP A 115 -12.66 10.24 -8.48
CA ASP A 115 -12.46 9.82 -9.87
C ASP A 115 -13.60 8.91 -10.36
N ALA A 116 -14.10 8.03 -9.49
CA ALA A 116 -15.26 7.19 -9.79
C ALA A 116 -16.55 8.00 -9.91
N GLU A 117 -16.78 8.96 -9.02
CA GLU A 117 -17.97 9.83 -9.06
C GLU A 117 -17.99 10.71 -10.31
N LEU A 118 -16.84 11.28 -10.69
CA LEU A 118 -16.67 12.02 -11.94
C LEU A 118 -16.93 11.12 -13.16
N ALA A 119 -16.38 9.91 -13.18
CA ALA A 119 -16.62 8.95 -14.27
C ALA A 119 -18.08 8.49 -14.35
N ALA A 120 -18.79 8.46 -13.22
CA ALA A 120 -20.22 8.14 -13.14
C ALA A 120 -21.14 9.33 -13.47
N GLY A 121 -20.57 10.53 -13.75
CA GLY A 121 -21.34 11.74 -14.01
C GLY A 121 -22.00 12.34 -12.75
N MET A 122 -21.55 11.93 -11.56
CA MET A 122 -21.96 12.47 -10.25
C MET A 122 -20.98 13.55 -9.73
N GLY A 123 -20.16 14.11 -10.63
CA GLY A 123 -19.22 15.17 -10.29
C GLY A 123 -19.91 16.38 -9.66
N MET A 124 -19.16 17.08 -8.80
CA MET A 124 -19.60 18.35 -8.22
C MET A 124 -20.08 19.27 -9.35
N PRO A 125 -21.30 19.86 -9.27
CA PRO A 125 -21.76 20.75 -10.31
C PRO A 125 -20.75 21.89 -10.45
N ASP A 126 -20.24 22.08 -11.66
CA ASP A 126 -19.39 23.22 -12.00
C ASP A 126 -20.27 24.48 -11.96
N ASN A 127 -20.50 24.96 -10.74
CA ASN A 127 -21.00 26.29 -10.48
C ASN A 127 -19.85 27.22 -10.83
N GLY A 128 -19.70 27.50 -12.13
CA GLY A 128 -18.55 28.21 -12.70
C GLY A 128 -18.15 29.46 -11.93
N LEU A 129 -16.94 29.97 -12.22
CA LEU A 129 -16.29 31.09 -11.53
C LEU A 129 -17.31 32.11 -10.99
N LYS A 130 -17.40 32.18 -9.66
CA LYS A 130 -18.29 33.11 -8.95
C LYS A 130 -18.01 34.51 -9.49
N LEU A 131 -18.94 35.06 -10.28
CA LEU A 131 -18.87 36.44 -10.73
C LEU A 131 -18.71 37.30 -9.48
N MET A 132 -17.52 37.86 -9.29
CA MET A 132 -17.29 38.84 -8.25
C MET A 132 -18.21 40.02 -8.59
N SER A 133 -19.24 40.23 -7.77
CA SER A 133 -20.00 41.47 -7.85
C SER A 133 -19.02 42.60 -7.55
N MET A 134 -18.80 43.47 -8.53
CA MET A 134 -18.31 44.82 -8.27
C MET A 134 -19.31 45.57 -7.39
#